data_AF-A0A534RST3-F1
#
_entry.id   AF-A0A534RST3-F1
#
_cell.length_a   1.000
_cell.length_b   1.000
_cell.length_c   1.000
_cell.angle_alpha   90.00
_cell.angle_beta   90.00
_cell.angle_gamma   90.00
#
_symmetry.space_group_name_H-M   'P 1'
#
loop_
_entity.id
_entity.type
_entity.pdbx_description
1 polymer ?
#
loop_
_entity_poly.entity_id
_entity_poly.type
_entity_poly.pdbx_seq_one_letter_code
_entity_poly.pdbx_strand_id
1 'polypeptide(L)'
;MQKGTHAMKITVFSDYICPFCYIGIETLRKVQPQVPPLTLEWKGFQIHPEYPAVGIPIEQRIAQYGQERYTVIWRNILTLAAGIGLEMHPPPLLTNSLMALEATECA
;
A
#
# COMPACT_ATOMS: atom_id res chain seq x y z
N MET A 1 -23.97 20.11 25.67
CA MET A 1 -22.54 19.86 25.35
C MET A 1 -22.41 19.84 23.83
N GLN A 2 -21.90 20.92 23.23
CA GLN A 2 -21.64 20.97 21.79
C GLN A 2 -20.33 20.24 21.50
N LYS A 3 -20.39 18.99 21.04
CA LYS A 3 -19.24 18.36 20.37
C LYS A 3 -19.10 19.06 19.02
N GLY A 4 -18.12 19.95 18.89
CA GLY A 4 -17.82 20.60 17.63
C GLY A 4 -17.60 19.54 16.54
N THR A 5 -18.43 19.57 15.52
CA THR A 5 -18.43 18.70 14.33
C THR A 5 -17.27 19.04 13.39
N HIS A 6 -16.05 19.10 13.91
CA HIS A 6 -14.88 19.27 13.05
C HIS A 6 -14.47 17.91 12.53
N ALA A 7 -14.61 17.72 11.21
CA ALA A 7 -14.13 16.52 10.55
C ALA A 7 -12.63 16.37 10.81
N MET A 8 -12.20 15.20 11.30
CA MET A 8 -10.79 14.93 11.52
C MET A 8 -10.11 14.78 10.16
N LYS A 9 -9.07 15.59 9.91
CA LYS A 9 -8.26 15.48 8.69
C LYS A 9 -7.19 14.41 8.85
N ILE A 10 -7.10 13.48 7.89
CA ILE A 10 -6.07 12.45 7.81
C ILE A 10 -5.37 12.59 6.46
N THR A 11 -4.04 12.72 6.48
CA THR A 11 -3.22 12.64 5.27
C THR A 11 -2.72 11.21 5.11
N VAL A 12 -3.01 10.59 3.96
CA VAL A 12 -2.64 9.24 3.63
C VAL A 12 -1.50 9.27 2.61
N PHE A 13 -0.33 8.80 3.03
CA PHE A 13 0.80 8.58 2.13
C PHE A 13 0.75 7.16 1.60
N SER A 14 0.82 6.99 0.28
CA SER A 14 0.70 5.67 -0.34
C SER A 14 1.60 5.49 -1.57
N ASP A 15 2.01 4.25 -1.78
CA ASP A 15 2.70 3.79 -3.00
C ASP A 15 1.91 2.63 -3.63
N TYR A 16 1.85 2.59 -4.96
CA TYR A 16 1.21 1.55 -5.77
C TYR A 16 1.87 0.18 -5.64
N ILE A 17 3.16 0.13 -5.28
CA ILE A 17 3.89 -1.14 -5.09
C ILE A 17 3.84 -1.66 -3.65
N CYS A 18 3.23 -0.91 -2.72
CA CYS A 18 3.17 -1.28 -1.31
C CYS A 18 1.90 -2.10 -0.99
N PRO A 19 2.02 -3.40 -0.64
CA PRO A 19 0.85 -4.21 -0.31
C PRO A 19 0.13 -3.72 0.96
N PHE A 20 0.88 -3.16 1.92
CA PHE A 20 0.31 -2.62 3.16
C PHE A 20 -0.50 -1.35 2.93
N CYS A 21 -0.17 -0.54 1.91
CA CYS A 21 -0.98 0.62 1.55
C CYS A 21 -2.39 0.19 1.13
N TYR A 22 -2.53 -0.83 0.28
CA TYR A 22 -3.85 -1.36 -0.09
C TYR A 22 -4.62 -1.92 1.11
N ILE A 23 -3.96 -2.67 1.99
CA ILE A 23 -4.57 -3.19 3.23
C ILE A 23 -5.05 -2.02 4.10
N GLY A 24 -4.23 -0.99 4.28
CA GLY A 24 -4.56 0.20 5.06
C GLY A 24 -5.72 1.00 4.47
N ILE A 25 -5.75 1.19 3.16
CA ILE A 25 -6.83 1.89 2.45
C ILE A 25 -8.16 1.16 2.62
N GLU A 26 -8.17 -0.16 2.43
CA GLU A 26 -9.39 -0.95 2.59
C GLU A 26 -9.85 -0.99 4.06
N THR A 27 -8.90 -1.03 5.00
CA THR A 27 -9.21 -0.91 6.44
C THR A 27 -9.86 0.45 6.74
N LEU A 28 -9.28 1.55 6.22
CA LEU A 28 -9.81 2.89 6.39
C LEU A 28 -11.22 3.01 5.82
N ARG A 29 -11.46 2.46 4.62
CA ARG A 29 -12.78 2.42 3.97
C ARG A 29 -13.82 1.70 4.82
N LYS A 30 -13.46 0.59 5.46
CA LYS A 30 -14.36 -0.18 6.35
C LYS A 30 -14.66 0.52 7.67
N VAL A 31 -13.70 1.26 8.21
CA VAL A 31 -13.83 1.96 9.49
C VAL A 31 -14.51 3.32 9.34
N GLN A 32 -14.34 4.01 8.19
CA GLN A 32 -14.90 5.34 7.93
C GLN A 32 -16.39 5.51 8.29
N PRO A 33 -17.32 4.58 7.97
CA PRO A 33 -18.72 4.73 8.37
C PRO A 33 -18.99 4.53 9.88
N GLN A 34 -18.00 4.07 10.64
CA GLN A 34 -18.12 3.74 12.07
C GLN A 34 -17.56 4.82 13.00
N VAL A 35 -16.94 5.86 12.44
CA VAL A 35 -16.24 6.92 13.18
C VAL A 35 -16.83 8.30 12.86
N PRO A 36 -16.55 9.34 13.67
CA PRO A 36 -16.90 10.71 13.32
C PRO A 36 -16.35 11.11 11.93
N PRO A 37 -16.93 12.14 11.27
CA PRO A 37 -16.53 12.54 9.94
C PRO A 37 -15.02 12.70 9.77
N LEU A 38 -14.49 12.08 8.70
CA LEU A 38 -13.09 12.16 8.31
C LEU A 38 -12.96 12.89 6.97
N THR A 39 -11.94 13.74 6.85
CA THR A 39 -11.50 14.28 5.56
C THR A 39 -10.17 13.63 5.20
N LEU A 40 -10.11 12.98 4.05
CA LEU A 40 -8.90 12.30 3.58
C LEU A 40 -8.16 13.18 2.57
N GLU A 41 -6.86 13.35 2.76
CA GLU A 41 -5.95 13.93 1.78
C GLU A 41 -4.95 12.85 1.33
N TRP A 42 -4.89 12.60 0.04
CA TRP A 42 -3.99 11.59 -0.52
C TRP A 42 -2.67 12.21 -0.96
N LYS A 43 -1.56 11.54 -0.69
CA LYS A 43 -0.22 11.92 -1.13
C LYS A 43 0.53 10.70 -1.66
N GLY A 44 1.00 10.79 -2.90
CA GLY A 44 1.93 9.81 -3.44
C GLY A 44 3.25 9.83 -2.68
N PHE A 45 3.79 8.67 -2.36
CA PHE A 45 5.12 8.53 -1.76
C PHE A 45 5.83 7.34 -2.38
N GLN A 46 7.03 7.56 -2.91
CA GLN A 46 7.82 6.49 -3.50
C GLN A 46 8.63 5.76 -2.42
N ILE A 47 8.29 4.50 -2.13
CA ILE A 47 8.96 3.70 -1.09
C ILE A 47 10.28 3.09 -1.56
N HIS A 48 10.45 2.92 -2.88
CA HIS A 48 11.65 2.37 -3.51
C HIS A 48 12.12 3.21 -4.71
N PRO A 49 12.61 4.45 -4.49
CA PRO A 49 13.11 5.31 -5.57
C PRO A 49 14.34 4.74 -6.27
N GLU A 50 15.07 3.85 -5.60
CA GLU A 50 16.26 3.18 -6.12
C GLU A 50 15.97 2.05 -7.11
N TYR A 51 14.71 1.61 -7.26
CA TYR A 51 14.38 0.54 -8.20
C TYR A 51 14.54 1.03 -9.64
N PRO A 52 15.14 0.24 -10.55
CA PRO A 52 15.26 0.63 -11.94
C PRO A 52 13.89 0.71 -12.60
N ALA A 53 13.75 1.58 -13.60
CA ALA A 53 12.48 1.77 -14.34
C ALA A 53 11.97 0.47 -14.98
N VAL A 54 12.88 -0.43 -15.38
CA VAL A 54 12.54 -1.75 -15.95
C VAL A 54 12.06 -2.77 -14.90
N GLY A 55 12.15 -2.44 -13.62
CA GLY A 55 11.84 -3.34 -12.51
C GLY A 55 12.92 -4.39 -12.25
N ILE A 56 12.71 -5.19 -11.21
CA ILE A 56 13.60 -6.27 -10.77
C ILE A 56 12.81 -7.58 -10.73
N PRO A 57 13.18 -8.60 -11.53
CA PRO A 57 12.56 -9.92 -11.46
C PRO A 57 12.69 -10.52 -10.06
N ILE A 58 11.61 -11.13 -9.55
CA ILE A 58 11.58 -11.57 -8.16
C ILE A 58 12.61 -12.66 -7.86
N GLU A 59 12.97 -13.46 -8.87
CA GLU A 59 13.97 -14.52 -8.79
C GLU A 59 15.33 -13.96 -8.36
N GLN A 60 15.68 -12.73 -8.78
CA GLN A 60 16.92 -12.07 -8.38
C GLN A 60 16.92 -11.74 -6.88
N ARG A 61 15.77 -11.30 -6.34
CA ARG A 61 15.63 -10.98 -4.91
C ARG A 61 15.58 -12.24 -4.06
N ILE A 62 14.94 -13.29 -4.55
CA ILE A 62 14.93 -14.62 -3.94
C ILE A 62 16.37 -15.17 -3.89
N ALA A 63 17.13 -15.07 -4.98
CA ALA A 63 18.52 -15.50 -5.01
C ALA A 63 19.41 -14.68 -4.04
N GLN A 64 19.13 -13.38 -3.91
CA GLN A 64 19.88 -12.48 -3.03
C GLN A 64 19.59 -12.67 -1.53
N TYR A 65 18.32 -12.88 -1.16
CA TYR A 65 17.87 -12.83 0.23
C TYR A 65 17.32 -14.17 0.77
N GLY A 66 17.18 -15.18 -0.09
CA GLY A 66 16.71 -16.52 0.25
C GLY A 66 15.20 -16.72 0.06
N GLN A 67 14.83 -17.91 -0.43
CA GLN A 67 13.46 -18.34 -0.66
C GLN A 67 12.61 -18.30 0.63
N GLU A 68 13.16 -18.76 1.75
CA GLU A 68 12.43 -18.83 3.02
C GLU A 68 11.95 -17.43 3.46
N ARG A 69 12.83 -16.44 3.36
CA ARG A 69 12.51 -15.06 3.72
C ARG A 69 11.39 -14.50 2.83
N TYR A 70 11.47 -14.73 1.53
CA TYR A 70 10.41 -14.33 0.58
C TYR A 70 9.06 -14.96 0.94
N THR A 71 9.05 -16.28 1.20
CA THR A 71 7.85 -17.03 1.58
C THR A 71 7.22 -16.50 2.86
N VAL A 72 8.03 -16.23 3.90
CA VAL A 72 7.53 -15.71 5.19
C VAL A 72 6.93 -14.30 5.04
N ILE A 73 7.57 -13.42 4.27
CA ILE A 73 7.07 -12.06 4.02
C ILE A 73 5.69 -12.14 3.37
N TRP A 74 5.55 -12.88 2.27
CA TRP A 74 4.28 -12.97 1.55
C TRP A 74 3.20 -13.72 2.33
N ARG A 75 3.55 -14.76 3.10
CA ARG A 75 2.60 -15.40 4.01
C ARG A 75 1.99 -14.39 4.97
N ASN A 76 2.80 -13.51 5.57
CA ASN A 76 2.30 -12.52 6.52
C ASN A 76 1.40 -11.48 5.86
N ILE A 77 1.78 -11.00 4.66
CA ILE A 77 0.96 -10.06 3.87
C ILE A 77 -0.40 -10.68 3.53
N LEU A 78 -0.40 -11.92 3.03
CA LEU A 78 -1.64 -12.62 2.65
C LEU A 78 -2.54 -12.88 3.85
N THR A 79 -1.99 -13.21 5.03
CA THR A 79 -2.77 -13.35 6.26
C THR A 79 -3.47 -12.04 6.65
N LEU A 80 -2.76 -10.91 6.55
CA LEU A 80 -3.34 -9.60 6.85
C LEU A 80 -4.43 -9.21 5.84
N ALA A 81 -4.17 -9.42 4.55
CA ALA A 81 -5.13 -9.16 3.48
C ALA A 81 -6.40 -10.01 3.65
N ALA A 82 -6.25 -11.31 3.90
CA ALA A 82 -7.37 -12.21 4.16
C ALA A 82 -8.18 -11.80 5.40
N GLY A 83 -7.53 -11.30 6.46
CA GLY A 83 -8.19 -10.79 7.67
C GLY A 83 -9.14 -9.62 7.42
N ILE A 84 -8.93 -8.89 6.32
CA ILE A 84 -9.83 -7.82 5.85
C ILE A 84 -10.59 -8.22 4.57
N GLY A 85 -10.62 -9.49 4.18
CA GLY A 85 -11.33 -9.95 2.97
C GLY A 85 -10.79 -9.36 1.66
N LEU A 86 -9.51 -9.01 1.62
CA LEU A 86 -8.80 -8.55 0.42
C LEU A 86 -7.99 -9.70 -0.17
N GLU A 87 -8.22 -10.00 -1.44
CA GLU A 87 -7.42 -10.98 -2.18
C GLU A 87 -6.16 -10.30 -2.76
N MET A 88 -5.01 -10.95 -2.61
CA MET A 88 -3.72 -10.46 -3.09
C MET A 88 -2.87 -11.59 -3.62
N HIS A 89 -1.99 -11.27 -4.58
CA HIS A 89 -1.04 -12.21 -5.17
C HIS A 89 0.36 -11.60 -5.18
N PRO A 90 1.42 -12.37 -4.84
CA PRO A 90 2.79 -11.90 -4.98
C PRO A 90 3.11 -11.53 -6.43
N PRO A 91 3.73 -10.38 -6.71
CA PRO A 91 4.08 -9.98 -8.06
C PRO A 91 5.33 -10.73 -8.54
N PRO A 92 5.42 -11.04 -9.85
CA PRO A 92 6.63 -11.62 -10.44
C PRO A 92 7.75 -10.59 -10.63
N LEU A 93 7.42 -9.30 -10.60
CA LEU A 93 8.33 -8.19 -10.87
C LEU A 93 8.15 -7.11 -9.81
N LEU A 94 9.26 -6.67 -9.21
CA LEU A 94 9.27 -5.48 -8.36
C LEU A 94 9.43 -4.24 -9.26
N THR A 95 8.38 -3.46 -9.42
CA THR A 95 8.35 -2.30 -10.31
C THR A 95 8.82 -1.02 -9.62
N ASN A 96 9.29 -0.05 -10.40
CA ASN A 96 9.43 1.33 -9.93
C ASN A 96 8.07 2.04 -10.06
N SER A 97 7.63 2.73 -9.00
CA SER A 97 6.32 3.37 -8.94
C SER A 97 6.24 4.79 -9.50
N LEU A 98 7.36 5.38 -9.96
CA LEU A 98 7.45 6.80 -10.33
C LEU A 98 6.41 7.18 -11.37
N MET A 99 6.37 6.46 -12.50
CA MET A 99 5.43 6.76 -13.59
C MET A 99 3.98 6.64 -13.15
N ALA A 100 3.66 5.69 -12.26
CA ALA A 100 2.30 5.52 -11.75
C ALA A 100 1.91 6.68 -10.81
N LEU A 101 2.84 7.13 -9.97
CA LEU A 101 2.65 8.29 -9.09
C LEU A 101 2.54 9.59 -9.90
N GLU A 102 3.41 9.82 -10.88
CA GLU A 102 3.35 11.01 -11.76
C GLU A 102 2.03 11.08 -12.53
N ALA A 103 1.54 9.92 -13.02
CA ALA A 103 0.25 9.87 -13.73
C ALA A 103 -0.93 10.35 -12.86
N THR A 104 -0.87 10.20 -11.54
CA THR A 104 -1.94 10.69 -10.64
C THR A 104 -1.90 12.19 -10.40
N GLU A 105 -0.75 12.85 -10.55
CA GLU A 105 -0.64 14.29 -10.37
C GLU A 105 -1.11 15.08 -11.60
N CYS A 106 -1.28 14.40 -12.74
CA CYS A 106 -1.76 14.98 -14.00
C CYS A 106 -3.26 14.76 -14.28
N ALA A 107 -3.98 14.07 -13.38
CA ALA A 107 -5.38 13.68 -13.55
C ALA A 107 -6.39 14.70 -12.99
#